data_AF-A0A7S9CVV1-F1
#
_entry.id   AF-A0A7S9CVV1-F1
#
_cell.length_a   1.000
_cell.length_b   1.000
_cell.length_c   1.000
_cell.angle_alpha   90.00
_cell.angle_beta   90.00
_cell.angle_gamma   90.00
#
_symmetry.space_group_name_H-M   'P 1'
#
loop_
_entity.id
_entity.type
_entity.pdbx_description
1 polymer ?
#
loop_
_entity_poly.entity_id
_entity_poly.type
_entity_poly.pdbx_seq_one_letter_code
_entity_poly.pdbx_strand_id
1 'polypeptide(L)'
;MLNAYRSRLSDERNSANERRANGEFAARWYIYSVMGGWIVEAVYGMMAEADYRTGIRTFCLLWFASAAAFFAGTISGFLFSIPKAVLNAAGGTTHRYRPNTNLEDVSDWLTKIILGLSLVHIDKIINLLSSVGDQVGAAMGQAQGAKAIAISAMIYGAVCGFLAAYIWTRGLRRDFERDEGPPVNDQAPPADDPALARARS
;
A
#
# COMPACT_ATOMS: atom_id res chain seq x y z
N MET A 1 -36.52 23.49 12.61
CA MET A 1 -35.03 23.47 12.63
C MET A 1 -34.45 22.22 13.29
N LEU A 2 -34.92 21.81 14.48
CA LEU A 2 -34.38 20.63 15.19
C LEU A 2 -34.42 19.30 14.38
N ASN A 3 -35.48 19.04 13.61
CA ASN A 3 -35.56 17.82 12.79
C ASN A 3 -34.56 17.80 11.63
N ALA A 4 -34.33 18.95 10.98
CA ALA A 4 -33.35 19.07 9.90
C ALA A 4 -31.91 18.90 10.43
N TYR A 5 -31.63 19.44 11.62
CA TYR A 5 -30.34 19.27 12.29
C TYR A 5 -30.09 17.81 12.68
N ARG A 6 -31.09 17.14 13.26
CA ARG A 6 -31.02 15.71 13.62
C ARG A 6 -30.79 14.82 12.40
N SER A 7 -31.46 15.11 11.28
CA SER A 7 -31.29 14.38 10.01
C SER A 7 -29.86 14.52 9.47
N ARG A 8 -29.31 15.75 9.44
CA ARG A 8 -27.92 15.96 8.99
C ARG A 8 -26.92 15.21 9.86
N LEU A 9 -27.08 15.25 11.19
CA LEU A 9 -26.23 14.52 12.12
C LEU A 9 -26.29 13.00 11.93
N SER A 10 -27.48 12.45 11.66
CA SER A 10 -27.60 11.02 11.37
C SER A 10 -26.91 10.66 10.05
N ASP A 11 -27.04 11.50 9.03
CA ASP A 11 -26.44 11.24 7.70
C ASP A 11 -24.91 11.35 7.74
N GLU A 12 -24.37 12.35 8.45
CA GLU A 12 -22.93 12.49 8.69
C GLU A 12 -22.38 11.29 9.46
N ARG A 13 -23.07 10.86 10.53
CA ARG A 13 -22.67 9.70 11.31
C ARG A 13 -22.74 8.40 10.50
N ASN A 14 -23.78 8.22 9.69
CA ASN A 14 -23.95 7.03 8.86
C ASN A 14 -22.86 6.96 7.77
N SER A 15 -22.59 8.07 7.07
CA SER A 15 -21.53 8.12 6.06
C SER A 15 -20.13 7.91 6.64
N ALA A 16 -19.87 8.39 7.87
CA ALA A 16 -18.63 8.12 8.58
C ALA A 16 -18.49 6.64 8.94
N ASN A 17 -19.57 6.02 9.43
CA ASN A 17 -19.60 4.60 9.77
C ASN A 17 -19.42 3.70 8.54
N GLU A 18 -20.07 4.02 7.42
CA GLU A 18 -19.92 3.29 6.16
C GLU A 18 -18.48 3.35 5.63
N ARG A 19 -17.83 4.53 5.68
CA ARG A 19 -16.42 4.68 5.27
C ARG A 19 -15.48 3.85 6.13
N ARG A 20 -15.70 3.81 7.45
CA ARG A 20 -14.92 2.98 8.38
C ARG A 20 -15.13 1.49 8.09
N ALA A 21 -16.37 1.05 7.97
CA ALA A 21 -16.71 -0.33 7.64
C ALA A 21 -16.09 -0.79 6.32
N ASN A 22 -16.13 0.05 5.28
CA ASN A 22 -15.50 -0.23 3.99
C ASN A 22 -13.97 -0.34 4.09
N GLY A 23 -13.32 0.50 4.90
CA GLY A 23 -11.88 0.45 5.15
C GLY A 23 -11.46 -0.83 5.89
N GLU A 24 -12.19 -1.19 6.95
CA GLU A 24 -11.97 -2.43 7.69
C GLU A 24 -12.23 -3.67 6.82
N PHE A 25 -13.28 -3.64 6.01
CA PHE A 25 -13.57 -4.70 5.04
C PHE A 25 -12.41 -4.88 4.06
N ALA A 26 -11.95 -3.81 3.43
CA ALA A 26 -10.81 -3.86 2.49
C ALA A 26 -9.53 -4.38 3.17
N ALA A 27 -9.23 -3.94 4.40
CA ALA A 27 -8.07 -4.42 5.15
C ALA A 27 -8.15 -5.93 5.46
N ARG A 28 -9.33 -6.43 5.84
CA ARG A 28 -9.57 -7.86 6.08
C ARG A 28 -9.39 -8.69 4.83
N TRP A 29 -9.93 -8.25 3.69
CA TRP A 29 -9.74 -8.92 2.40
C TRP A 29 -8.30 -8.95 1.96
N TYR A 30 -7.57 -7.87 2.19
CA TYR A 30 -6.13 -7.83 1.95
C TYR A 30 -5.40 -8.88 2.80
N ILE A 31 -5.67 -8.96 4.11
CA ILE A 31 -5.08 -9.98 5.00
C ILE A 31 -5.41 -11.39 4.52
N TYR A 32 -6.67 -11.67 4.15
CA TYR A 32 -7.06 -12.99 3.63
C TYR A 32 -6.34 -13.34 2.32
N SER A 33 -6.09 -12.36 1.45
CA SER A 33 -5.30 -12.58 0.24
C SER A 33 -3.86 -12.97 0.58
N VAL A 34 -3.19 -12.23 1.47
CA VAL A 34 -1.83 -12.52 1.96
C VAL A 34 -1.73 -13.94 2.53
N MET A 35 -2.64 -14.29 3.43
CA MET A 35 -2.73 -15.64 4.00
C MET A 35 -2.98 -16.70 2.94
N GLY A 36 -3.80 -16.41 1.93
CA GLY A 36 -4.07 -17.31 0.80
C GLY A 36 -2.80 -17.68 0.04
N GLY A 37 -1.93 -16.71 -0.26
CA GLY A 37 -0.65 -16.98 -0.93
C GLY A 37 0.27 -17.88 -0.10
N TRP A 38 0.36 -17.63 1.21
CA TRP A 38 1.11 -18.45 2.15
C TRP A 38 0.56 -19.88 2.30
N ILE A 39 -0.76 -20.05 2.21
CA ILE A 39 -1.38 -21.37 2.17
C ILE A 39 -1.00 -22.10 0.88
N VAL A 40 -0.99 -21.41 -0.27
CA VAL A 40 -0.55 -22.01 -1.54
C VAL A 40 0.91 -22.46 -1.46
N GLU A 41 1.80 -21.67 -0.87
CA GLU A 41 3.20 -22.04 -0.63
C GLU A 41 3.32 -23.27 0.29
N ALA A 42 2.52 -23.34 1.36
CA ALA A 42 2.50 -24.48 2.28
C ALA A 42 1.99 -25.76 1.60
N VAL A 43 0.91 -25.66 0.82
CA VAL A 43 0.36 -26.78 0.05
C VAL A 43 1.36 -27.27 -0.97
N TYR A 44 2.02 -26.37 -1.71
CA TYR A 44 3.06 -26.77 -2.65
C TYR A 44 4.22 -27.46 -1.95
N GLY A 45 4.74 -26.90 -0.85
CA GLY A 45 5.81 -27.53 -0.08
C GLY A 45 5.46 -28.95 0.35
N MET A 46 4.23 -29.18 0.84
CA MET A 46 3.80 -30.51 1.26
C MET A 46 3.46 -31.47 0.13
N MET A 47 3.06 -30.99 -1.05
CA MET A 47 2.64 -31.84 -2.18
C MET A 47 3.72 -32.08 -3.23
N ALA A 48 4.71 -31.19 -3.33
CA ALA A 48 5.77 -31.31 -4.33
C ALA A 48 6.78 -32.42 -4.02
N GLU A 49 6.83 -32.88 -2.78
CA GLU A 49 7.83 -33.84 -2.28
C GLU A 49 7.16 -35.08 -1.69
N ALA A 50 7.73 -36.27 -1.97
CA ALA A 50 7.21 -37.53 -1.43
C ALA A 50 7.44 -37.70 0.08
N ASP A 51 8.47 -37.02 0.61
CA ASP A 51 8.86 -37.06 2.02
C ASP A 51 8.46 -35.78 2.76
N TYR A 52 7.82 -35.93 3.92
CA TYR A 52 7.37 -34.80 4.74
C TYR A 52 8.53 -33.88 5.20
N ARG A 53 9.72 -34.45 5.45
CA ARG A 53 10.90 -33.66 5.88
C ARG A 53 11.37 -32.72 4.77
N THR A 54 11.36 -33.20 3.53
CA THR A 54 11.74 -32.42 2.35
C THR A 54 10.68 -31.37 2.06
N GLY A 55 9.40 -31.72 2.20
CA GLY A 55 8.30 -30.78 1.99
C GLY A 55 8.30 -29.61 2.98
N ILE A 56 8.58 -29.86 4.27
CA ILE A 56 8.75 -28.80 5.28
C ILE A 56 9.92 -27.89 4.92
N ARG A 57 11.05 -28.45 4.47
CA ARG A 57 12.22 -27.66 4.03
C ARG A 57 11.86 -26.76 2.85
N THR A 58 11.18 -27.30 1.84
CA THR A 58 10.72 -26.57 0.65
C THR A 58 9.79 -25.43 1.01
N PHE A 59 8.84 -25.68 1.93
CA PHE A 59 7.97 -24.63 2.47
C PHE A 59 8.76 -23.53 3.18
N CYS A 60 9.67 -23.89 4.09
CA CYS A 60 10.47 -22.90 4.82
C CYS A 60 11.29 -22.01 3.87
N LEU A 61 11.90 -22.60 2.83
CA LEU A 61 12.67 -21.85 1.84
C LEU A 61 11.78 -20.87 1.05
N LEU A 62 10.61 -21.31 0.59
CA LEU A 62 9.64 -20.43 -0.09
C LEU A 62 9.19 -19.30 0.82
N TRP A 63 8.81 -19.62 2.04
CA TRP A 63 8.35 -18.64 3.01
C TRP A 63 9.43 -17.58 3.28
N PHE A 64 10.67 -17.99 3.54
CA PHE A 64 11.76 -17.03 3.78
C PHE A 64 12.05 -16.16 2.55
N ALA A 65 12.05 -16.73 1.35
CA ALA A 65 12.25 -15.98 0.12
C ALA A 65 11.11 -14.97 -0.13
N SER A 66 9.86 -15.42 0.02
CA SER A 66 8.63 -14.61 -0.10
C SER A 66 8.59 -13.50 0.95
N ALA A 67 8.92 -13.80 2.21
CA ALA A 67 9.00 -12.84 3.30
C ALA A 67 10.12 -11.79 3.08
N ALA A 68 11.31 -12.20 2.64
CA ALA A 68 12.38 -11.26 2.31
C ALA A 68 11.95 -10.28 1.22
N ALA A 69 11.29 -10.78 0.17
CA ALA A 69 10.73 -9.94 -0.88
C ALA A 69 9.61 -9.03 -0.34
N PHE A 70 8.76 -9.52 0.56
CA PHE A 70 7.75 -8.71 1.25
C PHE A 70 8.35 -7.55 2.04
N PHE A 71 9.44 -7.78 2.78
CA PHE A 71 10.13 -6.70 3.49
C PHE A 71 10.74 -5.66 2.53
N ALA A 72 11.36 -6.09 1.44
CA ALA A 72 11.86 -5.19 0.40
C ALA A 72 10.71 -4.36 -0.24
N GLY A 73 9.58 -5.01 -0.49
CA GLY A 73 8.34 -4.37 -0.93
C GLY A 73 7.84 -3.33 0.08
N THR A 74 7.82 -3.67 1.36
CA THR A 74 7.37 -2.78 2.45
C THR A 74 8.20 -1.50 2.52
N ILE A 75 9.53 -1.62 2.43
CA ILE A 75 10.43 -0.46 2.42
C ILE A 75 10.12 0.44 1.23
N SER A 76 9.93 -0.17 0.05
CA SER A 76 9.60 0.55 -1.17
C SER A 76 8.23 1.24 -1.04
N GLY A 77 7.19 0.51 -0.64
CA GLY A 77 5.83 1.05 -0.49
C GLY A 77 5.76 2.19 0.52
N PHE A 78 6.51 2.08 1.62
CA PHE A 78 6.67 3.18 2.57
C PHE A 78 7.29 4.42 1.90
N LEU A 79 8.40 4.27 1.17
CA LEU A 79 9.06 5.37 0.47
C LEU A 79 8.12 6.11 -0.50
N PHE A 80 7.32 5.38 -1.27
CA PHE A 80 6.37 5.96 -2.24
C PHE A 80 5.11 6.55 -1.60
N SER A 81 4.79 6.14 -0.37
CA SER A 81 3.61 6.64 0.34
C SER A 81 3.83 8.01 0.99
N ILE A 82 5.09 8.43 1.20
CA ILE A 82 5.42 9.75 1.77
C ILE A 82 5.15 10.83 0.71
N PRO A 83 4.23 11.76 0.97
CA PRO A 83 3.98 12.89 0.10
C PRO A 83 5.06 13.97 0.26
N LYS A 84 5.39 14.61 -0.85
CA LYS A 84 6.29 15.77 -0.85
C LYS A 84 5.48 17.01 -0.50
N ALA A 85 5.85 17.70 0.58
CA ALA A 85 5.38 19.06 0.83
C ALA A 85 5.99 19.98 -0.23
N VAL A 86 5.19 20.44 -1.18
CA VAL A 86 5.64 21.49 -2.11
C VAL A 86 5.45 22.82 -1.38
N LEU A 87 6.55 23.41 -0.93
CA LEU A 87 6.55 24.79 -0.43
C LEU A 87 6.31 25.70 -1.64
N ASN A 88 5.16 26.37 -1.72
CA ASN A 88 4.97 27.41 -2.73
C ASN A 88 5.86 28.60 -2.37
N ALA A 89 6.92 28.84 -3.16
CA ALA A 89 7.83 29.98 -3.02
C ALA A 89 7.20 31.30 -3.52
N ALA A 90 5.95 31.56 -3.14
CA ALA A 90 5.25 32.80 -3.44
C ALA A 90 4.42 33.23 -2.22
N GLY A 91 5.09 33.77 -1.21
CA GLY A 91 4.57 34.84 -0.34
C GLY A 91 3.30 34.59 0.49
N GLY A 92 2.93 33.35 0.82
CA GLY A 92 1.79 33.09 1.70
C GLY A 92 1.95 31.82 2.53
N THR A 93 1.79 31.92 3.84
CA THR A 93 1.92 30.87 4.87
C THR A 93 0.82 29.80 4.83
N THR A 94 0.36 29.42 3.64
CA THR A 94 -0.60 28.32 3.47
C THR A 94 0.14 27.05 3.05
N HIS A 95 0.38 26.16 4.03
CA HIS A 95 0.82 24.79 3.77
C HIS A 95 -0.32 24.00 3.10
N ARG A 96 -0.52 24.21 1.80
CA ARG A 96 -1.54 23.45 1.06
C ARG A 96 -0.95 22.10 0.66
N TYR A 97 -1.34 21.06 1.39
CA TYR A 97 -1.06 19.67 1.01
C TYR A 97 -1.65 19.40 -0.37
N ARG A 98 -0.80 19.17 -1.39
CA ARG A 98 -1.27 18.73 -2.71
C ARG A 98 -1.57 17.23 -2.67
N PRO A 99 -2.66 16.76 -3.33
CA PRO A 99 -2.89 15.35 -3.56
C PRO A 99 -1.67 14.71 -4.24
N ASN A 100 -1.34 13.50 -3.82
CA ASN A 100 -0.11 12.80 -4.20
C ASN A 100 -0.15 12.37 -5.69
N THR A 101 0.50 13.12 -6.59
CA THR A 101 0.72 12.74 -8.02
C THR A 101 1.86 11.74 -8.19
N ASN A 102 2.56 11.35 -7.12
CA ASN A 102 3.75 10.51 -7.18
C ASN A 102 3.47 9.18 -7.89
N LEU A 103 2.32 8.53 -7.70
CA LEU A 103 2.00 7.31 -8.46
C LEU A 103 1.75 7.56 -9.94
N GLU A 104 1.18 8.71 -10.30
CA GLU A 104 0.92 9.08 -11.70
C GLU A 104 2.23 9.40 -12.41
N ASP A 105 3.07 10.23 -11.78
CA ASP A 105 4.42 10.54 -12.21
C ASP A 105 5.29 9.27 -12.28
N VAL A 106 5.11 8.35 -11.31
CA VAL A 106 5.81 7.06 -11.26
C VAL A 106 5.37 6.09 -12.32
N SER A 107 4.08 5.99 -12.57
CA SER A 107 3.54 5.16 -13.63
C SER A 107 4.02 5.63 -15.01
N ASP A 108 4.12 6.95 -15.22
CA ASP A 108 4.61 7.49 -16.49
C ASP A 108 6.12 7.22 -16.69
N TRP A 109 6.96 7.35 -15.66
CA TRP A 109 8.38 6.97 -15.82
C TRP A 109 8.59 5.45 -15.86
N LEU A 110 7.80 4.68 -15.11
CA LEU A 110 7.89 3.21 -15.09
C LEU A 110 7.49 2.63 -16.45
N THR A 111 6.43 3.12 -17.07
CA THR A 111 6.04 2.69 -18.42
C THR A 111 7.11 3.06 -19.45
N LYS A 112 7.73 4.24 -19.36
CA LYS A 112 8.88 4.62 -20.20
C LYS A 112 10.09 3.71 -19.98
N ILE A 113 10.39 3.33 -18.75
CA ILE A 113 11.46 2.38 -18.42
C ILE A 113 11.13 0.99 -18.95
N ILE A 114 9.89 0.51 -18.80
CA ILE A 114 9.45 -0.78 -19.36
C ILE A 114 9.62 -0.75 -20.89
N LEU A 115 9.10 0.27 -21.57
CA LEU A 115 9.24 0.42 -23.03
C LEU A 115 10.72 0.51 -23.45
N GLY A 116 11.54 1.26 -22.72
CA GLY A 116 12.98 1.41 -23.00
C GLY A 116 13.78 0.13 -22.76
N LEU A 117 13.51 -0.61 -21.67
CA LEU A 117 14.12 -1.90 -21.39
C LEU A 117 13.65 -2.97 -22.37
N SER A 118 12.38 -2.97 -22.74
CA SER A 118 11.84 -3.85 -23.79
C SER A 118 12.54 -3.66 -25.13
N LEU A 119 12.95 -2.42 -25.46
CA LEU A 119 13.61 -2.12 -26.73
C LEU A 119 15.10 -2.51 -26.79
N VAL A 120 15.79 -2.61 -25.64
CA VAL A 120 17.26 -2.73 -25.64
C VAL A 120 17.78 -3.91 -24.81
N HIS A 121 17.12 -4.32 -23.74
CA HIS A 121 17.73 -5.18 -22.71
C HIS A 121 16.78 -6.16 -22.01
N ILE A 122 15.64 -6.50 -22.59
CA ILE A 122 14.66 -7.40 -21.95
C ILE A 122 15.26 -8.76 -21.59
N ASP A 123 16.15 -9.29 -22.45
CA ASP A 123 16.82 -10.57 -22.23
C ASP A 123 17.69 -10.56 -20.96
N LYS A 124 18.34 -9.45 -20.63
CA LYS A 124 19.17 -9.36 -19.40
C LYS A 124 18.31 -9.45 -18.14
N ILE A 125 17.11 -8.86 -18.16
CA ILE A 125 16.16 -8.94 -17.04
C ILE A 125 15.62 -10.35 -16.91
N ILE A 126 15.20 -10.96 -18.02
CA ILE A 126 14.72 -12.34 -18.02
C ILE A 126 15.81 -13.29 -17.51
N ASN A 127 17.06 -13.10 -17.94
CA ASN A 127 18.18 -13.92 -17.49
C ASN A 127 18.50 -13.72 -16.00
N LEU A 128 18.40 -12.50 -15.47
CA LEU A 128 18.55 -12.24 -14.05
C LEU A 128 17.45 -12.94 -13.24
N LEU A 129 16.19 -12.78 -13.65
CA LEU A 129 15.04 -13.40 -12.98
C LEU A 129 15.10 -14.92 -13.05
N SER A 130 15.52 -15.45 -14.21
CA SER A 130 15.80 -16.86 -14.42
C SER A 130 16.87 -17.36 -13.46
N SER A 131 18.01 -16.66 -13.37
CA SER A 131 19.14 -17.03 -12.50
C SER A 131 18.75 -17.03 -11.01
N VAL A 132 17.98 -16.03 -10.55
CA VAL A 132 17.45 -16.02 -9.19
C VAL A 132 16.51 -17.20 -8.95
N GLY A 133 15.60 -17.46 -9.89
CA GLY A 133 14.70 -18.61 -9.82
C GLY A 133 15.43 -19.95 -9.87
N ASP A 134 16.53 -20.05 -10.63
CA ASP A 134 17.37 -21.24 -10.70
C ASP A 134 18.10 -21.47 -9.36
N GLN A 135 18.62 -20.41 -8.74
CA GLN A 135 19.30 -20.51 -7.43
C GLN A 135 18.33 -20.92 -6.32
N VAL A 136 17.16 -20.29 -6.24
CA VAL A 136 16.14 -20.61 -5.23
C VAL A 136 15.53 -21.99 -5.50
N GLY A 137 15.21 -22.29 -6.77
CA GLY A 137 14.68 -23.59 -7.18
C GLY A 137 15.64 -24.74 -6.93
N ALA A 138 16.94 -24.56 -7.21
CA ALA A 138 17.96 -25.59 -6.95
C ALA A 138 18.10 -25.90 -5.45
N ALA A 139 17.92 -24.91 -4.57
CA ALA A 139 17.91 -25.12 -3.13
C ALA A 139 16.71 -25.94 -2.64
N MET A 140 15.61 -25.96 -3.40
CA MET A 140 14.39 -26.67 -3.06
C MET A 140 14.43 -28.15 -3.49
N GLY A 141 15.12 -28.47 -4.59
CA GLY A 141 15.29 -29.85 -5.09
C GLY A 141 14.83 -30.01 -6.54
N GLN A 142 14.58 -31.24 -6.98
CA GLN A 142 14.09 -31.56 -8.34
C GLN A 142 12.56 -31.49 -8.46
N ALA A 143 11.90 -30.78 -7.55
CA ALA A 143 10.45 -30.62 -7.57
C ALA A 143 9.98 -29.92 -8.85
N GLN A 144 9.01 -30.52 -9.54
CA GLN A 144 8.45 -29.95 -10.76
C GLN A 144 7.87 -28.57 -10.48
N GLY A 145 8.32 -27.57 -11.24
CA GLY A 145 7.85 -26.19 -11.11
C GLY A 145 8.50 -25.37 -9.98
N ALA A 146 9.52 -25.88 -9.28
CA ALA A 146 10.17 -25.19 -8.15
C ALA A 146 10.64 -23.77 -8.51
N LYS A 147 11.24 -23.60 -9.69
CA LYS A 147 11.66 -22.30 -10.22
C LYS A 147 10.49 -21.34 -10.40
N ALA A 148 9.42 -21.80 -11.04
CA ALA A 148 8.27 -20.96 -11.35
C ALA A 148 7.58 -20.48 -10.08
N ILE A 149 7.39 -21.39 -9.11
CA ILE A 149 6.77 -21.01 -7.85
C ILE A 149 7.66 -20.09 -7.03
N ALA A 150 8.99 -20.31 -6.99
CA ALA A 150 9.94 -19.43 -6.31
C ALA A 150 9.88 -18.00 -6.84
N ILE A 151 9.96 -17.82 -8.18
CA ILE A 151 9.85 -16.50 -8.81
C ILE A 151 8.49 -15.86 -8.49
N SER A 152 7.40 -16.63 -8.63
CA SER A 152 6.05 -16.11 -8.38
C SER A 152 5.82 -15.70 -6.93
N ALA A 153 6.33 -16.47 -5.96
CA ALA A 153 6.25 -16.20 -4.52
C ALA A 153 7.03 -14.93 -4.15
N MET A 154 8.22 -14.73 -4.71
CA MET A 154 9.00 -13.51 -4.49
C MET A 154 8.30 -12.27 -5.06
N ILE A 155 7.76 -12.36 -6.28
CA ILE A 155 7.00 -11.26 -6.89
C ILE A 155 5.76 -10.96 -6.04
N TYR A 156 5.02 -12.00 -5.67
CA TYR A 156 3.84 -11.89 -4.82
C TYR A 156 4.15 -11.23 -3.48
N GLY A 157 5.19 -11.68 -2.79
CA GLY A 157 5.67 -11.11 -1.53
C GLY A 157 5.99 -9.63 -1.70
N ALA A 158 6.81 -9.27 -2.69
CA ALA A 158 7.19 -7.88 -2.97
C ALA A 158 5.97 -6.97 -3.23
N VAL A 159 5.02 -7.42 -4.06
CA VAL A 159 3.80 -6.65 -4.37
C VAL A 159 2.93 -6.50 -3.13
N CYS A 160 2.73 -7.57 -2.35
CA CYS A 160 1.95 -7.50 -1.13
C CYS A 160 2.59 -6.55 -0.12
N GLY A 161 3.89 -6.68 0.15
CA GLY A 161 4.60 -5.79 1.08
C GLY A 161 4.53 -4.33 0.67
N PHE A 162 4.70 -4.06 -0.63
CA PHE A 162 4.52 -2.71 -1.18
C PHE A 162 3.12 -2.16 -0.89
N LEU A 163 2.08 -2.92 -1.20
CA LEU A 163 0.69 -2.50 -0.99
C LEU A 163 0.36 -2.31 0.49
N ALA A 164 0.84 -3.19 1.38
CA ALA A 164 0.65 -3.06 2.82
C ALA A 164 1.19 -1.72 3.33
N ALA A 165 2.46 -1.44 3.08
CA ALA A 165 3.09 -0.21 3.55
C ALA A 165 2.47 1.04 2.90
N TYR A 166 2.15 0.95 1.61
CA TYR A 166 1.55 2.05 0.86
C TYR A 166 0.16 2.42 1.41
N ILE A 167 -0.72 1.44 1.58
CA ILE A 167 -2.08 1.66 2.08
C ILE A 167 -2.06 2.09 3.54
N TRP A 168 -1.23 1.44 4.37
CA TRP A 168 -1.16 1.75 5.79
C TRP A 168 -0.71 3.19 6.05
N THR A 169 0.39 3.62 5.43
CA THR A 169 0.91 4.99 5.61
C THR A 169 -0.06 6.05 5.10
N ARG A 170 -0.79 5.74 4.02
CA ARG A 170 -1.84 6.61 3.49
C ARG A 170 -3.08 6.67 4.38
N GLY A 171 -3.44 5.58 5.05
CA GLY A 171 -4.51 5.54 6.04
C GLY A 171 -4.16 6.37 7.27
N LEU A 172 -2.98 6.13 7.85
CA LEU A 172 -2.48 6.83 9.04
C LEU A 172 -2.51 8.36 8.88
N ARG A 173 -2.12 8.86 7.70
CA ARG A 173 -2.22 10.29 7.36
C ARG A 173 -3.63 10.86 7.49
N ARG A 174 -4.62 10.14 6.97
CA ARG A 174 -6.01 10.62 6.96
C ARG A 174 -6.56 10.78 8.36
N ASP A 175 -6.03 10.00 9.30
CA ASP A 175 -6.42 10.11 10.70
C ASP A 175 -5.74 11.32 11.35
N PHE A 176 -4.47 11.60 11.07
CA PHE A 176 -3.82 12.84 11.50
C PHE A 176 -4.50 14.12 10.96
N GLU A 177 -4.86 14.15 9.68
CA GLU A 177 -5.55 15.30 9.06
C GLU A 177 -6.95 15.55 9.65
N ARG A 178 -7.58 14.52 10.26
CA ARG A 178 -8.86 14.68 10.96
C ARG A 178 -8.70 15.35 12.32
N ASP A 179 -7.59 15.08 13.00
CA ASP A 179 -7.33 15.56 14.35
C ASP A 179 -6.85 17.02 14.37
N GLU A 180 -6.19 17.49 13.30
CA GLU A 180 -5.68 18.86 13.20
C GLU A 180 -6.77 19.92 12.88
N GLY A 181 -7.98 19.52 12.50
CA GLY A 181 -9.07 20.44 12.14
C GLY A 181 -8.76 21.31 10.90
N PRO A 182 -9.72 22.09 10.37
CA PRO A 182 -9.42 23.02 9.29
C PRO A 182 -8.35 24.03 9.77
N PRO A 183 -7.40 24.44 8.90
CA PRO A 183 -6.39 25.41 9.29
C PRO A 183 -7.07 26.66 9.84
N VAL A 184 -6.69 27.05 11.06
CA VAL A 184 -7.13 28.32 11.66
C VAL A 184 -6.70 29.42 10.69
N ASN A 185 -7.66 30.01 10.00
CA ASN A 185 -7.40 31.15 9.15
C ASN A 185 -7.29 32.37 10.06
N ASP A 186 -6.06 32.74 10.43
CA ASP A 186 -5.78 33.96 11.20
C ASP A 186 -6.27 35.25 10.49
N GLN A 187 -6.74 35.16 9.25
CA GLN A 187 -7.27 36.27 8.45
C GLN A 187 -8.80 36.26 8.27
N ALA A 188 -9.54 35.28 8.80
CA ALA A 188 -11.00 35.33 8.80
C ALA A 188 -11.48 35.91 10.14
N PRO A 189 -12.13 37.09 10.19
CA PRO A 189 -12.80 37.52 11.41
C PRO A 189 -13.81 36.44 11.81
N PRO A 190 -13.98 36.16 13.12
CA PRO A 190 -14.86 35.11 13.58
C PRO A 190 -16.24 35.34 12.96
N ALA A 191 -16.72 34.33 12.22
CA ALA A 191 -18.03 34.35 11.63
C ALA A 191 -19.06 34.55 12.74
N ASP A 192 -19.74 35.69 12.67
CA ASP A 192 -21.02 35.96 13.31
C ASP A 192 -21.15 35.43 14.76
N ASP A 193 -20.33 35.95 15.67
CA ASP A 193 -20.68 35.87 17.10
C ASP A 193 -21.87 36.82 17.36
N PRO A 194 -23.08 36.32 17.63
CA PRO A 194 -24.23 37.17 17.93
C PRO A 194 -24.03 38.03 19.19
N ALA A 195 -23.03 37.72 20.03
CA ALA A 195 -22.65 38.56 21.17
C ALA A 195 -21.96 39.86 20.74
N LEU A 196 -21.15 39.84 19.66
CA LEU A 196 -20.48 41.04 19.13
C LEU A 196 -21.43 41.98 18.38
N ALA A 197 -22.52 41.46 17.80
CA ALA A 197 -23.55 42.26 17.14
C ALA A 197 -24.34 43.15 18.13
N ARG A 198 -24.54 42.68 19.38
CA ARG A 198 -25.24 43.46 20.43
C ARG A 198 -24.39 44.55 21.08
N ALA A 199 -23.07 44.46 20.97
CA ALA A 199 -22.16 45.48 21.50
C ALA A 199 -22.05 46.71 20.56
N ARG A 200 -22.63 46.65 19.36
CA ARG A 200 -22.59 47.72 18.34
C ARG A 200 -23.91 48.46 18.13
N SER A 201 -24.95 48.16 18.93
CA SER A 201 -26.23 48.88 18.97
C SER A 201 -26.39 49.61 20.29
#